data_AF-A0A3D2TEN9-F1
#
_entry.id   AF-A0A3D2TEN9-F1
#
_cell.length_a   1.000
_cell.length_b   1.000
_cell.length_c   1.000
_cell.angle_alpha   90.00
_cell.angle_beta   90.00
_cell.angle_gamma   90.00
#
_symmetry.space_group_name_H-M   'P 1'
#
loop_
_entity.id
_entity.type
_entity.pdbx_description
1 polymer ?
#
loop_
_entity_poly.entity_id
_entity_poly.type
_entity_poly.pdbx_seq_one_letter_code
_entity_poly.pdbx_strand_id
1 'polypeptide(L)' 'SEPIWSEPEDIKIPSDFLTHPDTKCVLDAIKILRKEFGDEVAIVGKTMGPWSLGYHCFGVEKFLLMSYDDPGKT' A
#
# COMPACT_ATOMS: atom_id res chain seq x y z
N SER A 1 18.64 -1.17 -1.21
CA SER A 1 17.72 -0.45 -2.11
C SER A 1 17.65 0.96 -1.62
N GLU A 2 17.79 1.96 -2.49
CA GLU A 2 17.55 3.35 -2.05
C GLU A 2 16.05 3.53 -1.74
N PRO A 3 15.70 4.34 -0.73
CA PRO A 3 14.30 4.61 -0.40
C PRO A 3 13.59 5.30 -1.57
N ILE A 4 12.31 4.97 -1.75
CA ILE A 4 11.47 5.52 -2.83
C ILE A 4 11.22 7.02 -2.61
N TRP A 5 11.04 7.41 -1.34
CA TRP A 5 10.74 8.79 -0.94
C TRP A 5 11.64 9.24 0.20
N SER A 6 11.89 10.55 0.26
CA SER A 6 12.62 11.16 1.36
C SER A 6 11.67 11.73 2.40
N GLU A 7 10.72 12.57 1.98
CA GLU A 7 9.75 13.21 2.87
C GLU A 7 8.31 12.83 2.46
N PRO A 8 7.32 12.91 3.36
CA PRO A 8 5.93 12.59 3.03
C PRO A 8 5.37 13.38 1.85
N GLU A 9 5.85 14.61 1.64
CA GLU A 9 5.44 15.48 0.53
C GLU A 9 5.90 14.95 -0.84
N ASP A 10 6.86 14.02 -0.89
CA ASP A 10 7.31 13.38 -2.13
C ASP A 10 6.28 12.37 -2.67
N ILE A 11 5.34 11.93 -1.83
CA ILE A 11 4.35 10.91 -2.19
C ILE A 11 3.43 11.46 -3.28
N LYS A 12 3.51 10.84 -4.46
CA LYS A 12 2.62 11.12 -5.60
C LYS A 12 1.89 9.84 -5.99
N ILE A 13 0.61 9.76 -5.64
CA ILE A 13 -0.24 8.66 -6.07
C ILE A 13 -0.72 8.96 -7.50
N PRO A 14 -0.40 8.10 -8.48
CA PRO A 14 -0.82 8.34 -9.85
C PRO A 14 -2.32 8.14 -10.01
N SER A 15 -2.96 8.90 -10.92
CA SER A 15 -4.41 8.86 -11.12
C SER A 15 -4.93 7.52 -11.64
N ASP A 16 -4.05 6.71 -12.22
CA ASP A 16 -4.31 5.40 -12.80
C ASP A 16 -3.87 4.23 -11.87
N PHE A 17 -3.60 4.50 -10.59
CA PHE A 17 -3.11 3.52 -9.61
C PHE A 17 -3.94 2.22 -9.56
N LEU A 18 -5.27 2.32 -9.66
CA LEU A 18 -6.18 1.17 -9.63
C LEU A 18 -6.22 0.39 -10.96
N THR A 19 -5.80 1.02 -12.05
CA THR A 19 -5.75 0.42 -13.39
C THR A 19 -4.36 -0.08 -13.76
N HIS A 20 -3.33 0.26 -12.98
CA HIS A 20 -1.99 -0.32 -13.10
C HIS A 20 -2.08 -1.86 -13.07
N PRO A 21 -1.34 -2.60 -13.92
CA PRO A 21 -1.47 -4.06 -14.04
C PRO A 21 -1.42 -4.82 -12.72
N ASP A 22 -0.53 -4.42 -11.81
CA ASP A 22 -0.34 -5.08 -10.51
C ASP A 22 -1.58 -4.94 -9.60
N THR A 23 -2.11 -3.72 -9.47
CA THR A 23 -3.32 -3.46 -8.67
C THR A 23 -4.54 -4.10 -9.33
N LYS A 24 -4.66 -3.96 -10.66
CA LYS A 24 -5.77 -4.50 -11.44
C LYS A 24 -5.85 -6.02 -11.33
N CYS A 25 -4.70 -6.71 -11.33
CA CYS A 25 -4.64 -8.16 -11.19
C CYS A 25 -5.35 -8.65 -9.93
N VAL A 26 -5.05 -8.06 -8.77
CA VAL A 26 -5.66 -8.44 -7.49
C VAL A 26 -7.15 -8.09 -7.46
N LEU A 27 -7.53 -6.92 -7.98
CA LEU A 27 -8.94 -6.52 -8.05
C LEU A 27 -9.76 -7.44 -8.96
N ASP A 28 -9.21 -7.88 -10.09
CA ASP A 28 -9.88 -8.81 -10.99
C ASP A 28 -9.97 -10.21 -10.41
N ALA A 29 -8.95 -10.68 -9.67
CA ALA A 29 -9.02 -11.92 -8.91
C ALA A 29 -10.17 -11.91 -7.88
N ILE A 30 -10.35 -10.79 -7.15
CA ILE A 30 -11.48 -10.64 -6.21
C ILE A 30 -12.83 -10.77 -6.93
N LYS A 31 -12.98 -10.16 -8.13
CA LYS A 31 -14.22 -10.27 -8.93
C LYS A 31 -14.47 -11.71 -9.40
N ILE A 32 -13.42 -12.42 -9.82
CA ILE A 32 -13.50 -13.83 -10.23
C ILE A 32 -13.98 -14.68 -9.06
N LEU A 33 -13.36 -14.54 -7.88
CA LEU A 33 -13.75 -15.26 -6.67
C LEU A 33 -15.20 -14.97 -6.28
N ARG A 34 -15.65 -13.70 -6.33
CA ARG A 34 -17.04 -13.36 -6.03
C ARG A 34 -18.02 -13.99 -7.01
N LYS A 35 -17.67 -14.07 -8.30
CA LYS A 35 -18.50 -14.71 -9.32
C LYS A 35 -18.59 -16.23 -9.11
N GLU A 36 -17.51 -16.86 -8.70
CA GLU A 36 -17.43 -18.32 -8.53
C GLU A 36 -18.13 -18.81 -7.26
N PHE A 37 -17.95 -18.11 -6.13
CA PHE A 37 -18.43 -18.58 -4.83
C PHE A 37 -19.70 -17.88 -4.31
N GLY A 38 -20.20 -16.84 -5.01
CA GLY A 38 -21.41 -16.13 -4.60
C GLY A 38 -21.30 -15.62 -3.16
N ASP A 39 -22.25 -16.00 -2.31
CA ASP A 39 -22.29 -15.67 -0.87
C ASP A 39 -21.94 -16.84 0.06
N GLU A 40 -21.40 -17.94 -0.49
CA GLU A 40 -21.04 -19.13 0.28
C GLU A 40 -19.79 -18.92 1.14
N VAL A 41 -18.91 -18.00 0.74
CA VAL A 41 -17.65 -17.72 1.42
C VAL A 41 -17.38 -16.23 1.59
N ALA A 42 -16.59 -15.87 2.61
CA ALA A 42 -16.05 -14.54 2.77
C ALA A 42 -14.78 -14.37 1.93
N ILE A 43 -14.69 -13.26 1.19
CA ILE A 43 -13.47 -12.85 0.47
C ILE A 43 -12.84 -11.70 1.25
N VAL A 44 -11.60 -11.89 1.70
CA VAL A 44 -10.87 -10.91 2.50
C VAL A 44 -9.68 -10.38 1.72
N GLY A 45 -9.74 -9.12 1.31
CA GLY A 45 -8.59 -8.41 0.77
C GLY A 45 -7.63 -8.04 1.90
N LYS A 46 -6.31 -8.18 1.65
CA LYS A 46 -5.27 -7.79 2.58
C LYS A 46 -4.24 -6.93 1.86
N THR A 47 -3.88 -5.82 2.47
CA THR A 47 -2.80 -4.94 2.03
C THR A 47 -1.72 -4.87 3.11
N MET A 48 -0.56 -4.29 2.79
CA MET A 48 0.36 -3.86 3.84
C MET A 48 -0.22 -2.62 4.52
N GLY A 49 -0.17 -2.56 5.85
CA GLY A 49 -0.60 -1.38 6.60
C GLY A 49 0.34 -0.19 6.37
N PRO A 50 -0.11 1.04 6.69
CA PRO A 50 0.64 2.26 6.41
C PRO A 50 2.02 2.27 7.08
N TRP A 51 2.12 1.76 8.31
CA TRP A 51 3.40 1.69 9.04
C TRP A 51 4.43 0.79 8.35
N SER A 52 4.03 -0.43 7.97
CA SER A 52 4.91 -1.35 7.24
C SER A 52 5.27 -0.80 5.86
N LEU A 53 4.33 -0.13 5.17
CA LEU A 53 4.63 0.58 3.93
C LEU A 53 5.66 1.70 4.14
N GLY A 54 5.55 2.46 5.23
CA GLY A 54 6.51 3.50 5.59
C GLY A 54 7.95 2.98 5.64
N TYR A 55 8.18 1.85 6.29
CA TYR A 55 9.49 1.19 6.29
C TYR A 55 10.00 0.83 4.89
N HIS A 56 9.13 0.35 4.02
CA HIS A 56 9.49 -0.06 2.66
C HIS A 56 9.70 1.14 1.72
N CYS A 57 9.03 2.26 1.96
CA CYS A 57 9.09 3.45 1.12
C CYS A 57 10.21 4.42 1.53
N PHE A 58 10.38 4.69 2.83
CA PHE A 58 11.35 5.66 3.36
C PHE A 58 12.64 5.02 3.90
N GLY A 59 12.64 3.70 4.07
CA GLY A 59 13.68 2.98 4.80
C GLY A 59 13.43 2.99 6.31
N VAL A 60 13.78 1.88 6.98
CA VAL A 60 13.43 1.64 8.38
C VAL A 60 13.99 2.72 9.31
N GLU A 61 15.30 3.00 9.23
CA GLU A 61 15.96 3.97 10.12
C GLU A 61 15.39 5.37 9.95
N LYS A 62 15.29 5.86 8.70
CA LYS A 62 14.76 7.19 8.42
C LYS A 62 13.30 7.33 8.89
N PHE A 63 12.45 6.34 8.62
CA PHE A 63 11.06 6.37 9.04
C PHE A 63 10.92 6.40 10.57
N LEU A 64 11.71 5.61 11.30
CA LEU A 64 11.69 5.60 12.76
C LEU A 64 12.16 6.94 13.35
N LEU A 65 13.26 7.50 12.85
CA LEU A 65 13.73 8.82 13.28
C LEU A 65 12.68 9.91 12.98
N MET A 66 12.07 9.89 11.79
CA MET A 66 11.01 10.82 11.41
C MET A 66 9.80 10.73 12.36
N SER A 67 9.33 9.53 12.69
CA SER A 67 8.19 9.35 13.62
C SER A 67 8.47 9.83 15.04
N TYR A 68 9.74 9.88 15.44
CA TYR A 68 10.17 10.36 16.74
C TYR A 68 10.35 11.88 16.76
N ASP A 69 11.05 12.43 15.77
CA ASP A 69 11.41 13.85 15.69
C ASP A 69 10.21 14.74 15.31
N ASP A 70 9.36 14.25 14.40
CA ASP A 70 8.16 14.95 13.94
C ASP A 70 7.01 13.96 13.73
N PRO A 71 6.26 13.64 14.79
CA PRO A 71 5.12 12.73 14.71
C PRO A 71 4.02 13.17 13.72
N GLY A 72 4.01 14.45 13.29
CA GLY A 72 3.07 14.93 12.27
C GLY A 72 3.39 14.43 10.86
N LYS A 73 4.59 13.89 10.64
CA LYS A 73 5.08 13.37 9.36
C LYS A 73 4.84 11.87 9.16
N THR A 74 4.32 11.15 10.15
CA THR A 74 4.06 9.70 10.10
C THR A 74 2.70 9.34 10.69
#